data_AF-A0A974AM53-F1
#
_entry.id   AF-A0A974AM53-F1
#
_cell.length_a   1.000
_cell.length_b   1.000
_cell.length_c   1.000
_cell.angle_alpha   90.00
_cell.angle_beta   90.00
_cell.angle_gamma   90.00
#
_symmetry.space_group_name_H-M   'P 1'
#
loop_
_entity.id
_entity.type
_entity.pdbx_description
1 polymer ?
#
loop_
_entity_poly.entity_id
_entity_poly.type
_entity_poly.pdbx_seq_one_letter_code
_entity_poly.pdbx_strand_id
1 'polypeptide(L)'
;MLNLRTLAQAEVDFVVAGESSGGMVPVEVKYAALRRPERTRALRNFIGNYQPKEAGVVNQGLSHVEQIGGTTVRWLPLPGLLQATVPLDTTRWMCRAWTISAPVW
;
A
#
# COMPACT_ATOMS: atom_id res chain seq x y z
N MET A 1 -20.43 23.86 -3.59
CA MET A 1 -19.30 22.95 -3.90
C MET A 1 -18.96 22.22 -2.60
N LEU A 2 -19.48 21.02 -2.40
CA LEU A 2 -19.27 20.26 -1.17
C LEU A 2 -17.83 19.75 -1.16
N ASN A 3 -17.03 20.30 -0.26
CA ASN A 3 -15.65 19.91 -0.04
C ASN A 3 -15.67 18.59 0.75
N LEU A 4 -15.37 17.46 0.11
CA LEU A 4 -15.32 16.14 0.75
C LEU A 4 -14.16 16.00 1.78
N ARG A 5 -13.39 17.06 2.02
CA ARG A 5 -12.20 17.12 2.89
C ARG A 5 -12.48 17.03 4.41
N THR A 6 -13.74 17.04 4.85
CA THR A 6 -14.07 17.36 6.25
C THR A 6 -14.58 16.21 7.11
N LEU A 7 -14.59 14.96 6.64
CA LEU A 7 -15.19 13.84 7.40
C LEU A 7 -14.21 12.78 7.93
N ALA A 8 -12.95 12.74 7.48
CA ALA A 8 -11.95 11.85 8.07
C ALA A 8 -10.54 12.49 8.03
N GLN A 9 -10.04 12.97 9.17
CA GLN A 9 -8.75 13.68 9.32
C GLN A 9 -7.47 12.84 9.05
N ALA A 10 -7.61 11.69 8.37
CA ALA A 10 -6.53 10.81 7.97
C ALA A 10 -6.76 10.36 6.52
N GLU A 11 -6.55 11.27 5.56
CA GLU A 11 -6.60 10.95 4.14
C GLU A 11 -5.26 10.35 3.70
N VAL A 12 -5.27 9.06 3.39
CA VAL A 12 -4.24 8.42 2.55
C VAL A 12 -4.77 8.40 1.12
N ASP A 13 -3.88 8.44 0.12
CA ASP A 13 -4.29 8.57 -1.30
C ASP A 13 -5.19 7.43 -1.75
N PHE A 14 -4.88 6.21 -1.32
CA PHE A 14 -5.68 5.01 -1.61
C PHE A 14 -5.70 4.06 -0.42
N VAL A 15 -6.74 3.23 -0.37
CA VAL A 15 -6.76 2.04 0.48
C VAL A 15 -7.06 0.83 -0.40
N VAL A 16 -6.17 -0.14 -0.38
CA VAL A 16 -6.28 -1.36 -1.17
C VAL A 16 -6.84 -2.48 -0.28
N ALA A 17 -7.90 -3.12 -0.74
CA ALA A 17 -8.42 -4.32 -0.09
C ALA A 17 -7.50 -5.49 -0.42
N GLY A 18 -6.90 -6.06 0.61
CA GLY A 18 -6.05 -7.22 0.46
C GLY A 18 -6.85 -8.53 0.45
N GLU A 19 -6.80 -9.30 -0.64
CA GLU A 19 -7.39 -10.65 -0.75
C GLU A 19 -6.95 -11.63 0.35
N SER A 20 -5.71 -11.59 0.82
CA SER A 20 -5.13 -12.70 1.61
C SER A 20 -5.04 -12.50 3.11
N SER A 21 -5.29 -11.29 3.60
CA SER A 21 -5.19 -10.95 5.04
C SER A 21 -6.48 -10.40 5.63
N GLY A 22 -7.54 -10.24 4.81
CA GLY A 22 -8.77 -9.54 5.21
C GLY A 22 -8.50 -8.10 5.66
N GLY A 23 -7.32 -7.57 5.32
CA GLY A 23 -6.79 -6.31 5.85
C GLY A 23 -6.81 -5.22 4.78
N MET A 24 -7.18 -4.02 5.21
CA MET A 24 -7.04 -2.80 4.42
C MET A 24 -5.58 -2.34 4.46
N VAL A 25 -4.97 -2.15 3.29
CA VAL A 25 -3.60 -1.63 3.15
C VAL A 25 -3.69 -0.17 2.67
N PRO A 26 -3.44 0.82 3.54
CA PRO A 26 -3.32 2.19 3.10
C PRO A 26 -2.07 2.37 2.24
N VAL A 27 -2.22 3.12 1.15
CA VAL A 27 -1.13 3.50 0.26
C VAL A 27 -1.08 5.02 0.15
N GLU A 28 0.07 5.58 0.47
CA GLU A 28 0.40 6.99 0.24
C GLU A 28 1.41 7.09 -0.91
N VAL A 29 1.22 8.08 -1.79
CA VAL A 29 2.07 8.30 -2.95
C VAL A 29 2.82 9.61 -2.77
N LYS A 30 4.15 9.51 -2.67
CA LYS A 30 5.08 10.64 -2.65
C LYS A 30 5.87 10.69 -3.94
N TYR A 31 5.50 11.56 -4.87
CA TYR A 31 6.28 11.77 -6.09
C TYR A 31 7.55 12.60 -5.83
N ALA A 32 8.46 12.05 -5.03
CA ALA A 32 9.75 12.64 -4.65
C ALA A 32 10.83 11.56 -4.53
N ALA A 33 12.07 11.92 -4.87
CA ALA A 33 13.26 11.09 -4.70
C ALA A 33 13.72 11.08 -3.23
N LEU A 34 12.94 10.40 -2.39
CA LEU A 34 13.24 10.27 -0.96
C LEU A 34 14.57 9.52 -0.78
N ARG A 35 15.43 10.05 0.10
CA ARG A 35 16.67 9.38 0.54
C ARG A 35 16.54 8.71 1.91
N ARG A 36 15.48 9.06 2.64
CA ARG A 36 15.17 8.56 3.97
C ARG A 36 13.65 8.53 4.18
N PRO A 37 13.14 7.65 5.05
CA PRO A 37 11.75 7.66 5.45
C PRO A 37 11.33 9.04 5.95
N GLU A 38 10.28 9.59 5.36
CA GLU A 38 9.71 10.87 5.78
C GLU A 38 8.25 10.64 6.13
N ARG A 39 8.02 10.29 7.40
CA ARG A 39 6.70 10.01 7.94
C ARG A 39 5.80 11.23 7.75
N THR A 40 4.69 11.07 7.03
CA THR A 40 3.69 12.12 6.91
C THR A 40 2.75 12.10 8.10
N ARG A 41 2.14 13.26 8.35
CA ARG A 41 1.06 13.37 9.32
C ARG A 41 -0.12 12.47 8.94
N ALA A 42 -0.42 12.37 7.64
CA ALA A 42 -1.52 11.57 7.11
C ALA A 42 -1.35 10.08 7.43
N LEU A 43 -0.24 9.47 7.01
CA LEU A 43 0.04 8.06 7.27
C LEU A 43 0.11 7.76 8.77
N ARG A 44 0.74 8.64 9.55
CA ARG A 44 0.82 8.47 11.01
C ARG A 44 -0.58 8.50 11.66
N ASN A 45 -1.43 9.44 11.24
CA ASN A 45 -2.80 9.52 11.75
C ASN A 45 -3.61 8.28 11.35
N PHE A 46 -3.45 7.81 10.11
CA PHE A 46 -4.14 6.61 9.64
C PHE A 46 -3.71 5.37 10.43
N ILE A 47 -2.40 5.17 10.61
CA ILE A 47 -1.85 4.08 11.43
C ILE A 47 -2.38 4.16 12.86
N GLY A 48 -2.40 5.36 13.46
CA GLY A 48 -2.91 5.56 14.81
C GLY A 48 -4.40 5.22 14.96
N ASN A 49 -5.22 5.62 13.99
CA ASN A 49 -6.67 5.45 14.07
C ASN A 49 -7.14 4.03 13.69
N TYR A 50 -6.47 3.38 12.75
CA TYR A 50 -6.96 2.13 12.14
C TYR A 50 -6.05 0.92 12.38
N GLN A 51 -4.82 1.13 12.86
CA GLN A 51 -3.85 0.07 13.19
C GLN A 51 -3.76 -1.05 12.13
N PRO A 52 -3.56 -0.70 10.84
CA PRO A 52 -3.47 -1.70 9.80
C PRO A 52 -2.24 -2.60 10.01
N LYS A 53 -2.28 -3.83 9.54
CA LYS A 53 -1.12 -4.75 9.64
C LYS A 53 0.04 -4.30 8.75
N GLU A 54 -0.27 -3.77 7.58
CA GLU A 54 0.69 -3.28 6.60
C GLU A 54 0.26 -1.94 6.04
N ALA A 55 1.22 -1.12 5.61
CA ALA A 55 1.01 0.13 4.89
C ALA A 55 2.09 0.32 3.82
N GLY A 56 1.73 1.00 2.72
CA GLY A 56 2.62 1.27 1.59
C GLY A 56 2.89 2.77 1.42
N VAL A 57 4.14 3.11 1.09
CA VAL A 57 4.50 4.45 0.61
C VAL A 57 5.22 4.33 -0.73
N VAL A 58 4.54 4.70 -1.81
CA VAL A 58 5.10 4.71 -3.16
C VAL A 58 5.89 5.99 -3.35
N ASN A 59 7.15 5.89 -3.77
CA ASN A 59 8.02 7.05 -3.98
C ASN A 59 8.95 6.87 -5.19
N GLN A 60 9.88 7.78 -5.48
CA GLN A 60 10.71 7.66 -6.70
C GLN A 60 12.00 6.83 -6.54
N GLY A 61 12.47 6.53 -5.32
CA GLY A 61 13.82 5.93 -5.17
C GLY A 61 14.15 5.24 -3.85
N LEU A 62 13.38 5.45 -2.79
CA LEU A 62 13.57 4.79 -1.50
C LEU A 62 12.89 3.41 -1.50
N SER A 63 13.71 2.38 -1.38
CA SER A 63 13.30 1.03 -0.94
C SER A 63 13.66 0.87 0.53
N HIS A 64 12.67 0.71 1.40
CA HIS A 64 12.88 0.60 2.84
C HIS A 64 11.69 -0.08 3.51
N VAL A 65 11.93 -0.76 4.64
CA VAL A 65 10.88 -1.31 5.49
C VAL A 65 11.14 -0.87 6.92
N GLU A 66 10.12 -0.34 7.58
CA GLU A 66 10.17 0.03 8.99
C GLU A 66 8.90 -0.40 9.72
N GLN A 67 9.01 -0.47 11.05
CA GLN A 67 7.88 -0.78 11.91
C GLN A 67 7.40 0.46 12.65
N ILE A 68 6.11 0.77 12.53
CA ILE A 68 5.47 1.90 13.22
C ILE A 68 4.34 1.36 14.08
N GLY A 69 4.58 1.28 15.39
CA GLY A 69 3.67 0.58 16.31
C GLY A 69 3.54 -0.89 15.90
N GLY A 70 2.31 -1.33 15.59
CA GLY A 70 2.02 -2.67 15.08
C GLY A 70 2.01 -2.79 13.55
N THR A 71 2.24 -1.70 12.81
CA THR A 71 2.11 -1.65 11.35
C THR A 71 3.45 -1.76 10.65
N THR A 72 3.55 -2.68 9.69
CA THR A 72 4.70 -2.79 8.78
C THR A 72 4.58 -1.81 7.63
N VAL A 73 5.45 -0.82 7.58
CA VAL A 73 5.45 0.21 6.54
C VAL A 73 6.51 -0.11 5.48
N ARG A 74 6.08 -0.25 4.24
CA ARG A 74 6.93 -0.53 3.09
C ARG A 74 7.05 0.71 2.20
N TRP A 75 8.26 1.22 2.07
CA TRP A 75 8.62 2.28 1.14
C TRP A 75 9.04 1.63 -0.17
N LEU A 76 8.29 1.89 -1.24
CA LEU A 76 8.42 1.22 -2.52
C LEU A 76 8.75 2.25 -3.61
N PRO A 77 9.90 2.14 -4.29
CA PRO A 77 10.19 2.99 -5.43
C PRO A 77 9.28 2.60 -6.61
N LEU A 78 8.73 3.59 -7.31
CA LEU A 78 7.80 3.44 -8.42
C LEU A 78 8.37 2.55 -9.56
N PRO A 79 9.65 2.68 -9.97
CA PRO A 79 10.23 1.75 -10.95
C PRO A 79 10.19 0.29 -10.50
N GLY A 80 10.30 0.05 -9.18
CA GLY A 80 10.21 -1.27 -8.57
C GLY A 80 8.79 -1.78 -8.37
N LEU A 81 7.76 -0.95 -8.55
CA LEU A 81 6.36 -1.35 -8.31
C LEU A 81 5.86 -2.38 -9.32
N LEU A 82 6.32 -2.29 -10.58
CA LEU A 82 6.01 -3.26 -11.65
C LEU A 82 6.98 -4.46 -11.64
N GLN A 83 8.16 -4.28 -11.05
CA GLN A 83 9.20 -5.30 -10.92
C GLN A 83 9.16 -6.01 -9.57
N ALA A 84 8.19 -5.66 -8.72
CA ALA A 84 7.95 -6.33 -7.45
C ALA A 84 7.31 -7.71 -7.67
N THR A 85 7.98 -8.55 -8.46
CA THR A 85 8.35 -9.90 -8.03
C THR A 85 9.45 -9.82 -6.96
N VAL A 86 9.26 -8.97 -5.95
CA VAL A 86 9.76 -9.30 -4.62
C VAL A 86 9.02 -10.59 -4.27
N PRO A 87 9.67 -11.64 -3.74
CA PRO A 87 8.94 -12.68 -3.06
C PRO A 87 8.28 -12.04 -1.82
N LEU A 88 7.16 -11.36 -2.03
CA LEU A 88 6.01 -11.45 -1.15
C LEU A 88 5.82 -12.95 -1.03
N ASP A 89 6.01 -13.50 0.18
CA ASP A 89 5.70 -14.89 0.51
C ASP A 89 4.65 -15.45 -0.46
N THR A 90 5.14 -16.23 -1.43
CA THR A 90 4.39 -16.72 -2.59
C THR A 90 3.32 -17.72 -2.18
N THR A 91 3.19 -17.97 -0.88
CA THR A 91 2.16 -18.82 -0.29
C THR A 91 0.87 -18.07 0.02
N ARG A 92 0.84 -16.73 -0.01
CA ARG A 92 -0.37 -15.98 0.37
C ARG A 92 -1.01 -15.16 -0.73
N TRP A 93 -0.29 -14.64 -1.71
CA TRP A 93 -0.86 -13.77 -2.76
C TRP A 93 -0.70 -14.41 -4.14
N MET A 94 -1.57 -15.36 -4.48
CA MET A 94 -1.77 -15.74 -5.87
C MET A 94 -3.17 -15.35 -6.31
N CYS A 95 -3.26 -14.27 -7.08
CA CYS A 95 -4.30 -14.13 -8.08
C CYS A 95 -4.29 -15.42 -8.92
N ARG A 96 -5.35 -16.22 -8.84
CA ARG A 96 -5.56 -17.28 -9.83
C ARG A 96 -5.70 -16.61 -11.18
N ALA A 97 -4.75 -16.89 -12.07
CA ALA A 97 -4.90 -16.63 -13.49
C ALA A 97 -6.25 -17.21 -13.94
N TRP A 98 -7.08 -16.35 -14.52
CA TRP A 98 -8.24 -16.80 -15.27
C TRP A 98 -7.74 -17.64 -16.44
N THR A 99 -7.93 -18.95 -16.37
CA THR A 99 -7.99 -19.76 -17.59
C THR A 99 -9.28 -19.37 -18.29
N ILE A 100 -9.18 -18.55 -19.34
CA ILE A 100 -10.28 -18.39 -20.28
C ILE A 100 -10.42 -19.74 -21.00
N SER A 101 -11.31 -20.60 -20.51
CA SER A 101 -11.83 -21.69 -21.32
C SER A 101 -12.74 -21.06 -22.37
N ALA A 102 -12.24 -20.98 -23.61
CA ALA A 102 -13.07 -20.67 -24.77
C ALA A 102 -14.22 -21.69 -24.86
N PRO A 103 -15.46 -21.27 -25.17
CA PRO A 103 -16.54 -22.21 -25.41
C PRO A 103 -16.30 -22.93 -26.73
N VAL A 104 -16.28 -24.26 -26.68
CA VAL A 104 -16.35 -25.12 -27.86
C VAL A 104 -17.83 -25.24 -28.25
N TRP A 105 -18.16 -24.81 -29.46
CA TRP A 105 -19.23 -25.40 -30.25
C TRP A 105 -18.56 -26.12 -31.42
#